data_AF-A0A286TDV8-F1
#
_entry.id   AF-A0A286TDV8-F1
#
_cell.length_a   1.000
_cell.length_b   1.000
_cell.length_c   1.000
_cell.angle_alpha   90.00
_cell.angle_beta   90.00
_cell.angle_gamma   90.00
#
_symmetry.space_group_name_H-M   'P 1'
#
loop_
_entity.id
_entity.type
_entity.pdbx_description
1 polymer ?
#
loop_
_entity_poly.entity_id
_entity_poly.type
_entity_poly.pdbx_seq_one_letter_code
_entity_poly.pdbx_strand_id
1 'polypeptide(L)'
;MVWIPAIQQGIWPNLAARNTMFGGEDLADVMLYGGLSDDSGEHGDNKLESVLYAEQKSLLVALTRASEQVTASAVYNDDLTPSDFLYGYMPERFNRERHASAEGREYTQVGEAGRLQGLDADPRGLVAAARVALAVYPRGSKESQDAVDALRLLASNGVEAADITRWPFLDEVEDASSGSRTVGSRAAASEPEKAAEGTGQSSVPRIATLSPSAVDSIWGCPVCWMMENRFTGPRAGSVATSFGSLIHAVAETASNEGLDAADWRDDLPIPERVSTVRDRMIAIYEELRDDPTANTNPADQYNATRKDNTAHDVLGHIASYFVMSNTDEYPVNNVKNFQIGTLESAQCERSFIAVFGLDDILAAYNAMDGVDPIGRDELAAIMGSLVGGWPEAMNDRLTVRLSGRIDRMETRIMPDGKRHVRLIDYKTGKVPSTKAIFNDLQLVCYQLGLAFPENGPRGAEALQVMPDIAQSGLFHVAQKDAPATSGTSNAQEGMYQPALFADGSLNTSSFMPRNRYKTLDKLSDAPDLIEEPPTGVSAAAWRQFLGMRGTQAVWSLSMIARVFYAAAASRSTHIQARPKPDHLQYCRMKAACPACAGEINTVFETRQS
;
A
#
# COMPACT_ATOMS: atom_id res chain seq x y z
N MET A 1 22.25 23.81 -9.45
CA MET A 1 21.46 23.48 -10.66
C MET A 1 22.14 22.34 -11.42
N VAL A 2 21.40 21.31 -11.86
CA VAL A 2 21.92 20.19 -12.67
C VAL A 2 21.09 20.03 -13.94
N TRP A 3 21.76 19.78 -15.07
CA TRP A 3 21.12 19.49 -16.34
C TRP A 3 21.37 18.03 -16.72
N ILE A 4 20.30 17.30 -17.00
CA ILE A 4 20.33 15.90 -17.38
C ILE A 4 19.75 15.79 -18.80
N PRO A 5 20.57 16.00 -19.83
CA PRO A 5 20.13 15.91 -21.21
C PRO A 5 19.96 14.46 -21.66
N ALA A 6 19.16 14.26 -22.72
CA ALA A 6 19.01 13.00 -23.44
C ALA A 6 18.61 11.79 -22.58
N ILE A 7 17.62 11.96 -21.69
CA ILE A 7 17.01 10.82 -20.98
C ILE A 7 16.05 10.08 -21.92
N GLN A 8 16.64 9.34 -22.87
CA GLN A 8 15.95 8.70 -23.98
C GLN A 8 15.92 7.17 -23.83
N GLN A 9 14.88 6.55 -24.40
CA GLN A 9 14.79 5.10 -24.46
C GLN A 9 16.00 4.52 -25.21
N GLY A 10 16.64 3.50 -24.63
CA GLY A 10 17.85 2.86 -25.17
C GLY A 10 19.14 3.67 -25.00
N ILE A 11 19.08 4.91 -24.51
CA ILE A 11 20.27 5.71 -24.13
C ILE A 11 20.46 5.67 -22.62
N TRP A 12 19.40 5.91 -21.84
CA TRP A 12 19.43 5.85 -20.39
C TRP A 12 18.03 5.49 -19.83
N PRO A 13 17.82 4.36 -19.12
CA PRO A 13 18.80 3.35 -18.68
C PRO A 13 19.47 2.63 -19.85
N ASN A 14 20.78 2.37 -19.73
CA ASN A 14 21.47 1.52 -20.70
C ASN A 14 21.58 0.11 -20.13
N LEU A 15 20.69 -0.78 -20.58
CA LEU A 15 20.63 -2.18 -20.17
C LEU A 15 21.43 -3.11 -21.09
N ALA A 16 22.21 -2.57 -22.04
CA ALA A 16 23.04 -3.40 -22.90
C ALA A 16 24.15 -4.08 -22.08
N ALA A 17 24.28 -5.40 -22.22
CA ALA A 17 25.34 -6.17 -21.60
C ALA A 17 26.72 -5.67 -22.07
N ARG A 18 27.61 -5.33 -21.13
CA ARG A 18 28.96 -4.81 -21.42
C ARG A 18 29.98 -5.95 -21.37
N ASN A 19 31.03 -5.87 -22.19
CA ASN A 19 32.20 -6.77 -22.13
C ASN A 19 31.90 -8.29 -22.17
N THR A 20 30.82 -8.70 -22.83
CA THR A 20 30.41 -10.12 -22.93
C THR A 20 31.45 -11.01 -23.62
N MET A 21 32.28 -10.44 -24.50
CA MET A 21 33.25 -11.21 -25.30
C MET A 21 34.50 -11.65 -24.50
N PHE A 22 34.80 -11.01 -23.37
CA PHE A 22 36.00 -11.30 -22.55
C PHE A 22 35.69 -11.71 -21.11
N GLY A 23 34.41 -11.81 -20.72
CA GLY A 23 34.02 -12.18 -19.35
C GLY A 23 34.57 -11.23 -18.28
N GLY A 24 34.78 -9.95 -18.61
CA GLY A 24 35.43 -8.99 -17.71
C GLY A 24 34.67 -8.76 -16.41
N GLU A 25 33.34 -8.93 -16.43
CA GLU A 25 32.48 -8.86 -15.25
C GLU A 25 32.67 -10.11 -14.37
N ASP A 26 32.77 -11.30 -14.97
CA ASP A 26 33.03 -12.55 -14.23
C ASP A 26 34.45 -12.54 -13.61
N LEU A 27 35.43 -11.86 -14.24
CA LEU A 27 36.77 -11.69 -13.69
C LEU A 27 36.79 -10.78 -12.45
N ALA A 28 36.00 -9.71 -12.43
CA ALA A 28 35.88 -8.83 -11.27
C ALA A 28 35.24 -9.56 -10.09
N ASP A 29 34.21 -10.37 -10.35
CA ASP A 29 33.57 -11.20 -9.32
C ASP A 29 34.50 -12.30 -8.80
N VAL A 30 35.33 -12.91 -9.66
CA VAL A 30 36.37 -13.86 -9.22
C VAL A 30 37.44 -13.18 -8.38
N MET A 31 37.87 -11.96 -8.72
CA MET A 31 38.87 -11.22 -7.95
C MET A 31 38.34 -10.72 -6.60
N LEU A 32 37.06 -10.35 -6.52
CA LEU A 32 36.45 -9.82 -5.30
C LEU A 32 35.90 -10.90 -4.37
N TYR A 33 35.34 -11.98 -4.93
CA TYR A 33 34.61 -13.01 -4.19
C TYR A 33 35.23 -14.40 -4.27
N GLY A 34 36.33 -14.57 -5.02
CA GLY A 34 37.21 -15.75 -4.92
C GLY A 34 36.72 -17.01 -5.63
N GLY A 35 35.70 -16.94 -6.49
CA GLY A 35 35.23 -18.09 -7.27
C GLY A 35 34.40 -17.70 -8.49
N LEU A 36 34.49 -18.51 -9.55
CA LEU A 36 33.49 -18.50 -10.61
C LEU A 36 32.27 -19.23 -10.07
N SER A 37 31.10 -18.57 -10.04
CA SER A 37 29.84 -19.25 -9.78
C SER A 37 29.55 -20.19 -10.95
N ASP A 38 29.95 -21.44 -10.81
CA ASP A 38 29.61 -22.52 -11.74
C ASP A 38 28.16 -22.93 -11.41
N ASP A 39 27.18 -22.20 -11.94
CA ASP A 39 25.78 -22.61 -11.84
C ASP A 39 25.00 -22.32 -13.13
N SER A 40 24.32 -23.37 -13.57
CA SER A 40 23.69 -23.53 -14.87
C SER A 40 22.47 -22.63 -15.07
N GLY A 41 22.44 -21.90 -16.19
CA GLY A 41 21.23 -21.64 -17.00
C GLY A 41 20.11 -20.72 -16.47
N GLU A 42 19.98 -20.44 -15.17
CA GLU A 42 18.83 -19.68 -14.61
C GLU A 42 19.10 -18.19 -14.33
N HIS A 43 20.31 -17.67 -14.58
CA HIS A 43 20.75 -16.36 -14.08
C HIS A 43 20.75 -15.19 -15.07
N GLY A 44 20.09 -15.32 -16.24
CA GLY A 44 19.97 -14.22 -17.20
C GLY A 44 19.29 -12.98 -16.60
N ASP A 45 18.24 -13.19 -15.78
CA ASP A 45 17.46 -12.11 -15.17
C ASP A 45 18.24 -11.38 -14.06
N ASN A 46 19.00 -12.10 -13.21
CA ASN A 46 19.73 -11.47 -12.08
C ASN A 46 20.79 -10.46 -12.54
N LYS A 47 21.42 -10.68 -13.71
CA LYS A 47 22.41 -9.72 -14.28
C LYS A 47 21.74 -8.51 -14.92
N LEU A 48 20.62 -8.69 -15.61
CA LEU A 48 19.85 -7.57 -16.18
C LEU A 48 19.25 -6.70 -15.06
N GLU A 49 18.76 -7.34 -14.00
CA GLU A 49 18.20 -6.68 -12.82
C GLU A 49 19.27 -5.85 -12.09
N SER A 50 20.48 -6.40 -11.91
CA SER A 50 21.59 -5.69 -11.27
C SER A 50 22.05 -4.45 -12.07
N VAL A 51 22.10 -4.56 -13.41
CA VAL A 51 22.42 -3.43 -14.30
C VAL A 51 21.32 -2.38 -14.25
N LEU A 52 20.05 -2.78 -14.30
CA LEU A 52 18.93 -1.86 -14.14
C LEU A 52 18.99 -1.12 -12.81
N TYR A 53 19.30 -1.83 -11.71
CA TYR A 53 19.48 -1.20 -10.40
C TYR A 53 20.64 -0.21 -10.35
N ALA A 54 21.75 -0.50 -11.03
CA ALA A 54 22.87 0.43 -11.14
C ALA A 54 22.50 1.70 -11.93
N GLU A 55 21.73 1.56 -13.01
CA GLU A 55 21.23 2.67 -13.82
C GLU A 55 20.22 3.54 -13.02
N GLN A 56 19.33 2.92 -12.23
CA GLN A 56 18.41 3.63 -11.34
C GLN A 56 19.15 4.42 -10.24
N LYS A 57 20.18 3.81 -9.62
CA LYS A 57 21.05 4.49 -8.65
C LYS A 57 21.77 5.68 -9.29
N SER A 58 22.24 5.53 -10.52
CA SER A 58 22.93 6.59 -11.24
C SER A 58 22.02 7.78 -11.51
N LEU A 59 20.75 7.55 -11.87
CA LEU A 59 19.76 8.61 -12.01
C LEU A 59 19.54 9.33 -10.67
N LEU A 60 19.35 8.59 -9.58
CA LEU A 60 19.15 9.17 -8.25
C LEU A 60 20.34 10.02 -7.81
N VAL A 61 21.58 9.58 -8.07
CA VAL A 61 22.78 10.38 -7.80
C VAL A 61 22.76 11.65 -8.65
N ALA A 62 22.46 11.57 -9.94
CA ALA A 62 22.41 12.74 -10.82
C ALA A 62 21.38 13.77 -10.33
N LEU A 63 20.20 13.31 -9.89
CA LEU A 63 19.16 14.17 -9.33
C LEU A 63 19.59 14.82 -8.00
N THR A 64 20.16 14.03 -7.08
CA THR A 64 20.54 14.50 -5.73
C THR A 64 21.79 15.38 -5.71
N ARG A 65 22.53 15.50 -6.83
CA ARG A 65 23.62 16.48 -6.99
C ARG A 65 23.11 17.92 -7.14
N ALA A 66 21.85 18.13 -7.47
CA ALA A 66 21.28 19.46 -7.55
C ALA A 66 20.96 20.01 -6.15
N SER A 67 21.53 21.17 -5.83
CA SER A 67 21.22 21.90 -4.60
C SER A 67 19.92 22.72 -4.65
N GLU A 68 19.45 23.07 -5.85
CA GLU A 68 18.35 24.03 -6.04
C GLU A 68 17.38 23.63 -7.16
N GLN A 69 17.90 23.22 -8.32
CA GLN A 69 17.07 22.93 -9.50
C GLN A 69 17.69 21.81 -10.35
N VAL A 70 16.83 20.93 -10.87
CA VAL A 70 17.16 19.93 -11.90
C VAL A 70 16.38 20.26 -13.16
N THR A 71 17.06 20.24 -14.31
CA THR A 71 16.44 20.27 -15.63
C THR A 71 16.74 18.96 -16.34
N ALA A 72 15.70 18.16 -16.60
CA ALA A 72 15.80 16.93 -17.39
C ALA A 72 15.15 17.15 -18.75
N SER A 73 15.77 16.62 -19.82
CA SER A 73 15.22 16.75 -21.18
C SER A 73 15.24 15.44 -21.95
N ALA A 74 14.18 15.22 -22.71
CA ALA A 74 14.00 14.11 -23.63
C ALA A 74 13.32 14.63 -24.92
N VAL A 75 13.56 13.96 -26.03
CA VAL A 75 12.94 14.26 -27.32
C VAL A 75 11.92 13.18 -27.64
N TYR A 76 10.71 13.60 -28.02
CA TYR A 76 9.68 12.70 -28.53
C TYR A 76 9.36 13.05 -29.97
N ASN A 77 9.73 12.16 -30.90
CA ASN A 77 9.41 12.24 -32.33
C ASN A 77 9.29 10.81 -32.89
N ASP A 78 9.17 10.67 -34.22
CA ASP A 78 8.97 9.36 -34.85
C ASP A 78 10.15 8.39 -34.64
N ASP A 79 11.37 8.92 -34.46
CA ASP A 79 12.60 8.14 -34.31
C ASP A 79 13.04 7.95 -32.84
N LEU A 80 12.60 8.84 -31.94
CA LEU A 80 13.08 8.92 -30.56
C LEU A 80 11.91 8.95 -29.59
N THR A 81 12.00 8.10 -28.56
CA THR A 81 11.04 8.04 -27.47
C THR A 81 11.71 8.44 -26.15
N PRO A 82 11.07 9.27 -25.30
CA PRO A 82 11.52 9.53 -23.94
C PRO A 82 11.69 8.22 -23.17
N SER A 83 12.68 8.17 -22.28
CA SER A 83 12.95 7.00 -21.46
C SER A 83 11.77 6.61 -20.56
N ASP A 84 11.59 5.31 -20.33
CA ASP A 84 10.69 4.79 -19.30
C ASP A 84 10.99 5.35 -17.90
N PHE A 85 12.23 5.79 -17.63
CA PHE A 85 12.57 6.47 -16.37
C PHE A 85 11.79 7.78 -16.19
N LEU A 86 11.53 8.55 -17.25
CA LEU A 86 10.78 9.79 -17.13
C LEU A 86 9.30 9.53 -16.83
N TYR A 87 8.69 8.57 -17.53
CA TYR A 87 7.31 8.17 -17.30
C TYR A 87 7.12 7.52 -15.93
N GLY A 88 8.11 6.76 -15.46
CA GLY A 88 8.06 6.06 -14.19
C GLY A 88 8.31 6.96 -12.98
N TYR A 89 9.31 7.85 -13.06
CA TYR A 89 9.75 8.65 -11.91
C TYR A 89 9.20 10.08 -11.88
N MET A 90 8.74 10.62 -13.01
CA MET A 90 8.16 11.96 -13.10
C MET A 90 6.80 11.96 -13.83
N PRO A 91 5.85 11.08 -13.44
CA PRO A 91 4.56 10.93 -14.14
C PRO A 91 3.71 12.21 -14.14
N GLU A 92 3.90 13.10 -13.17
CA GLU A 92 3.27 14.42 -13.09
C GLU A 92 3.80 15.42 -14.14
N ARG A 93 4.92 15.10 -14.80
CA ARG A 93 5.50 15.87 -15.91
C ARG A 93 5.46 15.12 -17.23
N PHE A 94 5.55 13.79 -17.20
CA PHE A 94 5.58 12.92 -18.38
C PHE A 94 4.46 11.88 -18.28
N ASN A 95 3.36 12.11 -19.02
CA ASN A 95 2.19 11.23 -19.00
C ASN A 95 2.16 10.33 -20.24
N ARG A 96 2.20 9.01 -20.02
CA ARG A 96 2.26 7.99 -21.08
C ARG A 96 0.97 7.90 -21.90
N GLU A 97 -0.19 8.03 -21.26
CA GLU A 97 -1.49 8.02 -21.94
C GLU A 97 -1.68 9.27 -22.80
N ARG A 98 -1.25 10.41 -22.27
CA ARG A 98 -1.23 11.69 -22.97
C ARG A 98 -0.31 11.65 -24.19
N HIS A 99 0.90 11.09 -24.04
CA HIS A 99 1.84 10.93 -25.15
C HIS A 99 1.41 9.85 -26.15
N ALA A 100 0.57 8.89 -25.75
CA ALA A 100 -0.01 7.90 -26.66
C ALA A 100 -1.17 8.48 -27.49
N SER A 101 -2.01 9.33 -26.92
CA SER A 101 -3.14 9.98 -27.60
C SER A 101 -2.69 11.04 -28.62
N ALA A 102 -3.14 10.95 -29.87
CA ALA A 102 -2.83 11.95 -30.89
C ALA A 102 -3.41 13.34 -30.57
N GLU A 103 -4.57 13.39 -29.91
CA GLU A 103 -5.27 14.62 -29.52
C GLU A 103 -4.71 15.22 -28.21
N GLY A 104 -4.11 14.39 -27.35
CA GLY A 104 -3.58 14.79 -26.05
C GLY A 104 -2.11 15.21 -26.05
N ARG A 105 -1.34 14.89 -27.10
CA ARG A 105 0.09 15.22 -27.24
C ARG A 105 0.30 16.73 -27.34
N GLU A 106 0.98 17.30 -26.37
CA GLU A 106 1.53 18.65 -26.46
C GLU A 106 2.94 18.59 -27.07
N TYR A 107 3.07 19.05 -28.31
CA TYR A 107 4.38 19.30 -28.90
C TYR A 107 4.86 20.68 -28.46
N THR A 108 6.11 20.76 -28.01
CA THR A 108 6.78 22.06 -27.83
C THR A 108 6.74 22.81 -29.15
N GLN A 109 6.06 23.97 -29.18
CA GLN A 109 6.08 24.84 -30.35
C GLN A 109 7.52 25.27 -30.64
N VAL A 110 8.08 24.75 -31.72
CA VAL A 110 9.40 25.15 -32.20
C VAL A 110 9.24 26.41 -33.02
N GLY A 111 9.51 27.56 -32.39
CA GLY A 111 9.70 28.85 -33.05
C GLY A 111 8.43 29.67 -33.26
N GLU A 112 8.33 30.81 -32.58
CA GLU A 112 7.51 31.92 -33.06
C GLU A 112 8.29 32.76 -34.09
N ALA A 113 7.64 32.96 -35.25
CA ALA A 113 7.64 34.16 -36.12
C ALA A 113 7.81 33.92 -37.64
N GLY A 114 6.89 33.16 -38.25
CA GLY A 114 6.60 33.24 -39.69
C GLY A 114 5.77 32.07 -40.23
N ARG A 115 4.78 32.32 -41.11
CA ARG A 115 3.89 31.29 -41.73
C ARG A 115 4.64 30.13 -42.40
N LEU A 116 5.91 30.33 -42.76
CA LEU A 116 6.75 29.38 -43.48
C LEU A 116 8.06 29.06 -42.75
N GLN A 117 8.25 29.53 -41.51
CA GLN A 117 9.48 29.26 -40.77
C GLN A 117 9.51 27.82 -40.26
N GLY A 118 10.65 27.14 -40.45
CA GLY A 118 10.82 25.73 -40.08
C GLY A 118 10.31 24.72 -41.11
N LEU A 119 9.68 25.20 -42.19
CA LEU A 119 9.34 24.36 -43.34
C LEU A 119 10.44 24.53 -44.40
N ASP A 120 10.93 23.41 -44.93
CA ASP A 120 11.85 23.44 -46.06
C ASP A 120 11.13 24.02 -47.29
N ALA A 121 11.85 24.79 -48.12
CA ALA A 121 11.32 25.36 -49.36
C ALA A 121 11.17 24.31 -50.48
N ASP A 122 10.77 23.10 -50.10
CA ASP A 122 10.56 21.96 -50.96
C ASP A 122 9.05 21.69 -51.13
N PRO A 123 8.64 20.80 -52.07
CA PRO A 123 7.23 20.51 -52.27
C PRO A 123 6.52 19.98 -51.03
N ARG A 124 7.22 19.35 -50.08
CA ARG A 124 6.63 18.80 -48.85
C ARG A 124 6.32 19.91 -47.84
N GLY A 125 7.22 20.87 -47.66
CA GLY A 125 6.99 22.05 -46.83
C GLY A 125 5.82 22.90 -47.33
N LEU A 126 5.68 23.03 -48.65
CA LEU A 126 4.54 23.74 -49.26
C LEU A 126 3.21 23.00 -49.05
N VAL A 127 3.19 21.66 -49.18
CA VAL A 127 1.99 20.86 -48.87
C VAL A 127 1.58 21.00 -47.41
N ALA A 128 2.56 20.97 -46.48
CA ALA A 128 2.29 21.14 -45.06
C ALA A 128 1.69 22.53 -44.75
N ALA A 129 2.27 23.60 -45.30
CA ALA A 129 1.76 24.95 -45.12
C ALA A 129 0.31 25.11 -45.64
N ALA A 130 0.01 24.53 -46.81
CA ALA A 130 -1.32 24.59 -47.40
C ALA A 130 -2.35 23.77 -46.60
N ARG A 131 -1.98 22.59 -46.09
CA ARG A 131 -2.84 21.80 -45.20
C ARG A 131 -3.19 22.54 -43.91
N VAL A 132 -2.20 23.17 -43.29
CA VAL A 132 -2.42 23.99 -42.08
C VAL A 132 -3.39 25.13 -42.38
N ALA A 133 -3.23 25.81 -43.53
CA ALA A 133 -4.14 26.86 -43.93
C ALA A 133 -5.59 26.36 -44.12
N LEU A 134 -5.80 25.16 -44.68
CA LEU A 134 -7.14 24.56 -44.80
C LEU A 134 -7.77 24.19 -43.45
N ALA A 135 -6.96 23.83 -42.46
CA ALA A 135 -7.44 23.50 -41.11
C ALA A 135 -7.77 24.75 -40.27
N VAL A 136 -7.02 25.83 -40.47
CA VAL A 136 -7.10 27.06 -39.66
C VAL A 136 -8.12 28.06 -40.21
N TYR A 137 -8.18 28.22 -41.54
CA TYR A 137 -9.04 29.24 -42.15
C TYR A 137 -10.41 28.66 -42.57
N PRO A 138 -11.51 29.42 -42.38
CA PRO A 138 -12.85 28.96 -42.78
C PRO A 138 -12.92 28.57 -44.26
N ARG A 139 -13.73 27.54 -44.57
CA ARG A 139 -13.98 27.10 -45.94
C ARG A 139 -14.51 28.27 -46.80
N GLY A 140 -13.88 28.51 -47.95
CA GLY A 140 -14.24 29.58 -48.88
C GLY A 140 -13.60 30.94 -48.59
N SER A 141 -12.76 31.07 -47.56
CA SER A 141 -11.87 32.23 -47.38
C SER A 141 -10.82 32.33 -48.50
N LYS A 142 -10.25 33.51 -48.73
CA LYS A 142 -9.20 33.69 -49.75
C LYS A 142 -7.98 32.82 -49.46
N GLU A 143 -7.64 32.67 -48.19
CA GLU A 143 -6.51 31.89 -47.69
C GLU A 143 -6.75 30.39 -47.82
N SER A 144 -7.98 29.92 -47.58
CA SER A 144 -8.37 28.53 -47.84
C SER A 144 -8.36 28.22 -49.34
N GLN A 145 -8.86 29.14 -50.18
CA GLN A 145 -8.88 28.96 -51.63
C GLN A 145 -7.46 28.92 -52.23
N ASP A 146 -6.59 29.82 -51.80
CA ASP A 146 -5.17 29.85 -52.18
C ASP A 146 -4.46 28.54 -51.80
N ALA A 147 -4.75 28.00 -50.61
CA ALA A 147 -4.22 26.71 -50.17
C ALA A 147 -4.73 25.52 -51.02
N VAL A 148 -6.01 25.51 -51.40
CA VAL A 148 -6.55 24.48 -52.33
C VAL A 148 -5.86 24.57 -53.69
N ASP A 149 -5.67 25.78 -54.22
CA ASP A 149 -5.06 25.97 -55.53
C ASP A 149 -3.58 25.58 -55.53
N ALA A 150 -2.84 25.88 -54.46
CA ALA A 150 -1.47 25.43 -54.27
C ALA A 150 -1.36 23.90 -54.21
N LEU A 151 -2.25 23.22 -53.49
CA LEU A 151 -2.28 21.76 -53.40
C LEU A 151 -2.64 21.12 -54.75
N ARG A 152 -3.61 21.68 -55.47
CA ARG A 152 -3.99 21.20 -56.81
C ARG A 152 -2.82 21.36 -57.79
N LEU A 153 -2.10 22.49 -57.73
CA LEU A 153 -0.93 22.72 -58.58
C LEU A 153 0.17 21.69 -58.28
N LEU A 154 0.49 21.45 -57.01
CA LEU A 154 1.51 20.47 -56.60
C LEU A 154 1.13 19.04 -56.97
N ALA A 155 -0.14 18.65 -56.79
CA ALA A 155 -0.64 17.34 -57.18
C ALA A 155 -0.54 17.12 -58.70
N SER A 156 -0.92 18.13 -59.49
CA SER A 156 -0.83 18.05 -60.95
C SER A 156 0.61 17.94 -61.49
N ASN A 157 1.60 18.33 -60.68
CA ASN A 157 3.03 18.20 -60.98
C ASN A 157 3.67 16.95 -60.34
N GLY A 158 2.88 15.97 -59.90
CA GLY A 158 3.38 14.67 -59.44
C GLY A 158 3.73 14.59 -57.95
N VAL A 159 3.38 15.60 -57.15
CA VAL A 159 3.55 15.55 -55.69
C VAL A 159 2.35 14.82 -55.09
N GLU A 160 2.49 13.51 -54.91
CA GLU A 160 1.40 12.63 -54.47
C GLU A 160 0.76 13.06 -53.15
N ALA A 161 1.56 13.55 -52.20
CA ALA A 161 1.07 14.04 -50.91
C ALA A 161 0.12 15.26 -51.01
N ALA A 162 0.12 15.98 -52.14
CA ALA A 162 -0.75 17.13 -52.35
C ALA A 162 -2.15 16.74 -52.86
N ASP A 163 -2.35 15.49 -53.32
CA ASP A 163 -3.62 15.00 -53.83
C ASP A 163 -4.61 14.75 -52.69
N ILE A 164 -5.61 15.62 -52.57
CA ILE A 164 -6.61 15.58 -51.50
C ILE A 164 -7.42 14.27 -51.48
N THR A 165 -7.55 13.59 -52.64
CA THR A 165 -8.29 12.33 -52.74
C THR A 165 -7.55 11.14 -52.13
N ARG A 166 -6.25 11.30 -51.86
CA ARG A 166 -5.40 10.28 -51.23
C ARG A 166 -5.17 10.54 -49.75
N TRP A 167 -5.77 11.59 -49.19
CA TRP A 167 -5.60 11.90 -47.78
C TRP A 167 -6.44 10.94 -46.96
N PRO A 168 -5.85 10.25 -45.97
CA PRO A 168 -6.61 9.36 -45.11
C PRO A 168 -7.64 10.18 -44.30
N PHE A 169 -8.82 9.58 -44.04
CA PHE A 169 -9.92 10.10 -43.21
C PHE A 169 -10.82 11.21 -43.82
N LEU A 170 -10.93 11.30 -45.15
CA LEU A 170 -11.79 12.29 -45.82
C LEU A 170 -13.15 11.76 -46.35
N ASP A 171 -13.42 10.45 -46.28
CA ASP A 171 -14.72 9.89 -46.67
C ASP A 171 -15.57 9.51 -45.44
N GLU A 172 -16.71 10.20 -45.36
CA GLU A 172 -17.98 9.94 -44.64
C GLU A 172 -18.47 11.15 -43.85
N VAL A 173 -18.77 12.25 -44.57
CA VAL A 173 -19.75 13.22 -44.08
C VAL A 173 -20.62 13.70 -45.24
N GLU A 174 -21.66 12.93 -45.57
CA GLU A 174 -22.85 13.48 -46.23
C GLU A 174 -24.13 13.08 -45.47
N ASP A 175 -24.85 14.14 -45.10
CA ASP A 175 -26.29 14.26 -44.88
C ASP A 175 -27.03 13.35 -43.89
N ALA A 176 -27.23 13.91 -42.68
CA ALA A 176 -28.54 13.90 -42.04
C ALA A 176 -28.74 15.18 -41.23
N SER A 177 -29.30 16.18 -41.93
CA SER A 177 -30.03 17.28 -41.33
C SER A 177 -31.20 16.75 -40.47
N SER A 178 -31.31 17.25 -39.23
CA SER A 178 -32.53 17.45 -38.42
C SER A 178 -32.38 16.95 -36.97
N GLY A 179 -32.52 17.88 -36.01
CA GLY A 179 -33.02 17.54 -34.67
C GLY A 179 -32.13 17.89 -33.47
N SER A 180 -31.97 19.17 -33.19
CA SER A 180 -31.97 19.81 -31.86
C SER A 180 -31.67 18.95 -30.61
N ARG A 181 -30.60 19.31 -29.88
CA ARG A 181 -30.71 19.67 -28.46
C ARG A 181 -29.52 20.48 -27.97
N THR A 182 -29.84 21.73 -27.64
CA THR A 182 -29.09 22.70 -26.86
C THR A 182 -28.59 22.15 -25.53
N VAL A 183 -27.31 22.37 -25.21
CA VAL A 183 -26.83 22.43 -23.81
C VAL A 183 -26.42 23.87 -23.54
N GLY A 184 -27.26 24.54 -22.74
CA GLY A 184 -27.00 25.84 -22.16
C GLY A 184 -26.16 25.73 -20.88
N SER A 185 -25.49 26.85 -20.60
CA SER A 185 -24.54 27.15 -19.52
C SER A 185 -24.87 26.71 -18.09
N ARG A 186 -23.80 26.40 -17.34
CA ARG A 186 -23.51 26.93 -15.99
C ARG A 186 -22.00 26.77 -15.74
N ALA A 187 -21.21 27.84 -15.86
CA ALA A 187 -20.88 28.83 -14.82
C ALA A 187 -19.59 28.48 -14.08
N ALA A 188 -18.61 29.37 -14.22
CA ALA A 188 -17.26 29.33 -13.70
C ALA A 188 -17.20 29.34 -12.16
N ALA A 189 -16.17 28.69 -11.62
CA ALA A 189 -15.60 28.99 -10.31
C ALA A 189 -14.07 29.07 -10.46
N SER A 190 -13.53 30.12 -9.85
CA SER A 190 -12.25 30.77 -10.11
C SER A 190 -11.03 30.02 -9.54
N GLU A 191 -9.89 30.21 -10.19
CA GLU A 191 -8.55 29.84 -9.72
C GLU A 191 -8.16 30.54 -8.40
N PRO A 192 -7.29 29.94 -7.56
CA PRO A 192 -6.56 30.70 -6.54
C PRO A 192 -5.15 31.07 -7.00
N GLU A 193 -4.87 32.36 -6.86
CA GLU A 193 -3.59 33.04 -7.08
C GLU A 193 -2.45 32.57 -6.16
N LYS A 194 -1.24 32.77 -6.66
CA LYS A 194 0.05 32.67 -5.97
C LYS A 194 0.11 33.62 -4.75
N ALA A 195 0.60 33.12 -3.62
CA ALA A 195 1.02 33.95 -2.49
C ALA A 195 2.46 33.66 -2.09
N ALA A 196 3.14 34.75 -1.77
CA ALA A 196 4.58 34.93 -1.66
C ALA A 196 5.20 34.44 -0.34
N GLU A 197 6.53 34.39 -0.36
CA GLU A 197 7.43 34.20 0.77
C GLU A 197 7.08 35.09 1.96
N GLY A 198 6.95 34.47 3.14
CA GLY A 198 6.76 35.16 4.42
C GLY A 198 6.82 34.16 5.58
N THR A 199 7.76 34.38 6.49
CA THR A 199 7.97 33.62 7.72
C THR A 199 6.72 33.66 8.62
N GLY A 200 5.99 32.54 8.67
CA GLY A 200 4.85 32.34 9.56
C GLY A 200 4.46 30.87 9.59
N GLN A 201 4.41 30.28 10.78
CA GLN A 201 4.01 28.89 11.00
C GLN A 201 2.65 28.62 10.35
N SER A 202 2.65 27.83 9.27
CA SER A 202 1.44 27.45 8.53
C SER A 202 0.48 26.65 9.42
N SER A 203 -0.78 27.08 9.43
CA SER A 203 -1.90 26.60 10.26
C SER A 203 -2.67 25.42 9.65
N VAL A 204 -2.04 24.61 8.80
CA VAL A 204 -2.71 23.46 8.15
C VAL A 204 -2.55 22.20 9.01
N PRO A 205 -3.64 21.47 9.35
CA PRO A 205 -3.55 20.17 10.03
C PRO A 205 -2.69 19.21 9.22
N ARG A 206 -1.63 18.65 9.82
CA ARG A 206 -0.77 17.65 9.18
C ARG A 206 -1.43 16.27 9.32
N ILE A 207 -2.36 15.97 8.44
CA ILE A 207 -3.01 14.65 8.38
C ILE A 207 -2.09 13.66 7.67
N ALA A 208 -1.79 12.54 8.33
CA ALA A 208 -1.07 11.41 7.75
C ALA A 208 -2.06 10.29 7.43
N THR A 209 -2.34 10.08 6.14
CA THR A 209 -3.23 8.99 5.68
C THR A 209 -2.43 7.72 5.44
N LEU A 210 -2.82 6.63 6.13
CA LEU A 210 -2.18 5.31 6.04
C LEU A 210 -3.23 4.19 5.91
N SER A 211 -2.84 3.08 5.28
CA SER A 211 -3.56 1.81 5.38
C SER A 211 -3.01 0.96 6.53
N PRO A 212 -3.78 0.00 7.07
CA PRO A 212 -3.30 -0.93 8.11
C PRO A 212 -2.00 -1.65 7.72
N SER A 213 -1.88 -2.13 6.48
CA SER A 213 -0.67 -2.76 5.95
C SER A 213 0.52 -1.80 5.82
N ALA A 214 0.26 -0.52 5.52
CA ALA A 214 1.31 0.49 5.48
C ALA A 214 1.88 0.77 6.88
N VAL A 215 1.03 0.81 7.91
CA VAL A 215 1.48 0.99 9.30
C VAL A 215 2.45 -0.12 9.71
N ASP A 216 2.09 -1.38 9.43
CA ASP A 216 2.93 -2.53 9.76
C ASP A 216 4.27 -2.52 8.98
N SER A 217 4.20 -2.24 7.68
CA SER A 217 5.39 -2.15 6.81
C SER A 217 6.35 -1.03 7.24
N ILE A 218 5.82 0.15 7.60
CA ILE A 218 6.61 1.28 8.09
C ILE A 218 7.26 0.94 9.44
N TRP A 219 6.54 0.28 10.35
CA TRP A 219 7.09 -0.14 11.64
C TRP A 219 8.20 -1.19 11.48
N GLY A 220 8.06 -2.11 10.52
CA GLY A 220 9.09 -3.08 10.16
C GLY A 220 10.36 -2.42 9.64
N CYS A 221 10.25 -1.59 8.60
CA CYS A 221 11.32 -0.70 8.16
C CYS A 221 10.76 0.48 7.34
N PRO A 222 10.87 1.73 7.84
CA PRO A 222 10.30 2.89 7.16
C PRO A 222 11.00 3.18 5.83
N VAL A 223 12.30 2.89 5.73
CA VAL A 223 13.08 3.07 4.50
C VAL A 223 12.64 2.09 3.43
N CYS A 224 12.46 0.81 3.80
CA CYS A 224 11.93 -0.17 2.86
C CYS A 224 10.55 0.26 2.35
N TRP A 225 9.63 0.59 3.25
CA TRP A 225 8.31 1.06 2.84
C TRP A 225 8.38 2.29 1.91
N MET A 226 9.24 3.28 2.20
CA MET A 226 9.40 4.44 1.31
C MET A 226 9.96 4.03 -0.07
N MET A 227 10.94 3.13 -0.13
CA MET A 227 11.45 2.61 -1.39
C MET A 227 10.35 1.88 -2.17
N GLU A 228 9.55 1.08 -1.49
CA GLU A 228 8.47 0.27 -2.06
C GLU A 228 7.22 1.05 -2.50
N ASN A 229 6.96 2.19 -1.87
CA ASN A 229 5.69 2.92 -2.05
C ASN A 229 5.88 4.35 -2.58
N ARG A 230 7.09 4.92 -2.50
CA ARG A 230 7.37 6.29 -2.98
C ARG A 230 8.42 6.35 -4.08
N PHE A 231 9.40 5.44 -4.07
CA PHE A 231 10.54 5.50 -4.99
C PHE A 231 10.52 4.40 -6.05
N THR A 232 9.55 3.48 -6.03
CA THR A 232 9.35 2.46 -7.06
C THR A 232 8.12 2.77 -7.89
N GLY A 233 8.20 2.50 -9.19
CA GLY A 233 7.09 2.66 -10.13
C GLY A 233 5.97 1.62 -9.92
N PRO A 234 4.88 1.70 -10.71
CA PRO A 234 3.72 0.79 -10.59
C PRO A 234 4.16 -0.67 -10.65
N ARG A 235 3.70 -1.48 -9.68
CA ARG A 235 3.98 -2.92 -9.64
C ARG A 235 2.98 -3.67 -10.50
N ALA A 236 3.47 -4.62 -11.30
CA ALA A 236 2.60 -5.67 -11.81
C ALA A 236 2.02 -6.47 -10.63
N GLY A 237 0.71 -6.71 -10.63
CA GLY A 237 0.06 -7.50 -9.58
C GLY A 237 0.66 -8.91 -9.52
N SER A 238 1.10 -9.35 -8.35
CA SER A 238 1.64 -10.71 -8.19
C SER A 238 0.51 -11.74 -8.11
N VAL A 239 0.73 -12.95 -8.63
CA VAL A 239 -0.19 -14.11 -8.50
C VAL A 239 -0.45 -14.49 -7.01
N ALA A 240 0.38 -14.03 -6.06
CA ALA A 240 0.12 -14.18 -4.63
C ALA A 240 -1.00 -13.26 -4.12
N THR A 241 -1.10 -12.06 -4.69
CA THR A 241 -2.16 -11.10 -4.37
C THR A 241 -3.52 -11.60 -4.88
N SER A 242 -3.57 -12.24 -6.07
CA SER A 242 -4.83 -12.76 -6.64
C SER A 242 -5.44 -13.90 -5.81
N PHE A 243 -4.63 -14.90 -5.40
CA PHE A 243 -5.14 -16.01 -4.58
C PHE A 243 -5.62 -15.56 -3.20
N GLY A 244 -4.87 -14.66 -2.53
CA GLY A 244 -5.29 -14.11 -1.24
C GLY A 244 -6.64 -13.40 -1.34
N SER A 245 -6.78 -12.48 -2.29
CA SER A 245 -8.05 -11.78 -2.53
C SER A 245 -9.20 -12.73 -2.88
N LEU A 246 -8.93 -13.81 -3.62
CA LEU A 246 -9.93 -14.82 -3.94
C LEU A 246 -10.42 -15.57 -2.69
N ILE A 247 -9.52 -15.96 -1.78
CA ILE A 247 -9.91 -16.61 -0.50
C ILE A 247 -10.79 -15.68 0.36
N HIS A 248 -10.48 -14.37 0.40
CA HIS A 248 -11.32 -13.40 1.11
C HIS A 248 -12.72 -13.31 0.48
N ALA A 249 -12.81 -13.21 -0.85
CA ALA A 249 -14.08 -13.14 -1.57
C ALA A 249 -14.95 -14.40 -1.36
N VAL A 250 -14.33 -15.58 -1.32
CA VAL A 250 -15.02 -16.84 -1.01
C VAL A 250 -15.54 -16.84 0.43
N ALA A 251 -14.72 -16.42 1.40
CA ALA A 251 -15.13 -16.35 2.81
C ALA A 251 -16.26 -15.32 3.01
N GLU A 252 -16.20 -14.17 2.33
CA GLU A 252 -17.26 -13.16 2.30
C GLU A 252 -18.57 -13.75 1.74
N THR A 253 -18.51 -14.35 0.56
CA THR A 253 -19.70 -14.93 -0.10
C THR A 253 -20.33 -16.04 0.75
N ALA A 254 -19.50 -16.92 1.32
CA ALA A 254 -19.94 -17.99 2.21
C ALA A 254 -20.65 -17.46 3.46
N SER A 255 -20.13 -16.37 4.06
CA SER A 255 -20.78 -15.74 5.21
C SER A 255 -22.07 -15.02 4.82
N ASN A 256 -22.11 -14.37 3.65
CA ASN A 256 -23.33 -13.74 3.12
C ASN A 256 -24.43 -14.77 2.79
N GLU A 257 -24.07 -16.01 2.46
CA GLU A 257 -24.99 -17.14 2.32
C GLU A 257 -25.45 -17.73 3.67
N GLY A 258 -24.90 -17.24 4.79
CA GLY A 258 -25.23 -17.69 6.14
C GLY A 258 -24.63 -19.05 6.51
N LEU A 259 -23.59 -19.52 5.81
CA LEU A 259 -22.96 -20.82 6.05
C LEU A 259 -22.24 -20.91 7.42
N ASP A 260 -22.00 -19.77 8.05
CA ASP A 260 -21.38 -19.61 9.37
C ASP A 260 -22.40 -19.41 10.50
N ALA A 261 -23.69 -19.34 10.21
CA ALA A 261 -24.73 -19.20 11.22
C ALA A 261 -24.75 -20.40 12.18
N ALA A 262 -24.96 -20.12 13.47
CA ALA A 262 -24.84 -21.14 14.52
C ALA A 262 -25.82 -22.30 14.34
N ASP A 263 -27.03 -21.99 13.88
CA ASP A 263 -28.14 -22.91 13.59
C ASP A 263 -28.10 -23.48 12.16
N TRP A 264 -27.08 -23.13 11.36
CA TRP A 264 -26.97 -23.63 9.99
C TRP A 264 -26.75 -25.15 9.98
N ARG A 265 -27.74 -25.88 9.44
CA ARG A 265 -27.77 -27.35 9.34
C ARG A 265 -27.41 -28.04 10.67
N ASP A 266 -27.97 -27.55 11.77
CA ASP A 266 -27.79 -28.11 13.11
C ASP A 266 -28.35 -29.54 13.26
N ASP A 267 -29.14 -29.99 12.29
CA ASP A 267 -29.63 -31.35 12.12
C ASP A 267 -28.53 -32.37 11.72
N LEU A 268 -27.42 -31.89 11.13
CA LEU A 268 -26.32 -32.73 10.68
C LEU A 268 -25.21 -32.89 11.74
N PRO A 269 -24.51 -34.03 11.79
CA PRO A 269 -23.28 -34.16 12.58
C PRO A 269 -22.22 -33.12 12.19
N ILE A 270 -21.44 -32.65 13.16
CA ILE A 270 -20.40 -31.61 12.96
C ILE A 270 -19.48 -31.90 11.76
N PRO A 271 -18.90 -33.11 11.58
CA PRO A 271 -18.03 -33.37 10.43
C PRO A 271 -18.73 -33.21 9.08
N GLU A 272 -20.03 -33.55 9.01
CA GLU A 272 -20.84 -33.43 7.79
C GLU A 272 -21.24 -31.97 7.52
N ARG A 273 -21.49 -31.18 8.57
CA ARG A 273 -21.65 -29.72 8.46
C ARG A 273 -20.39 -29.08 7.86
N VAL A 274 -19.23 -29.39 8.42
CA VAL A 274 -17.93 -28.86 7.95
C VAL A 274 -17.67 -29.24 6.50
N SER A 275 -17.89 -30.49 6.10
CA SER A 275 -17.71 -30.90 4.70
C SER A 275 -18.68 -30.17 3.78
N THR A 276 -19.94 -30.00 4.17
CA THR A 276 -20.95 -29.32 3.33
C THR A 276 -20.61 -27.83 3.14
N VAL A 277 -20.18 -27.13 4.20
CA VAL A 277 -19.71 -25.74 4.10
C VAL A 277 -18.48 -25.66 3.19
N ARG A 278 -17.49 -26.53 3.40
CA ARG A 278 -16.28 -26.58 2.56
C ARG A 278 -16.62 -26.79 1.08
N ASP A 279 -17.48 -27.76 0.78
CA ASP A 279 -17.83 -28.11 -0.60
C ASP A 279 -18.56 -26.94 -1.28
N ARG A 280 -19.41 -26.19 -0.54
CA ARG A 280 -20.00 -24.95 -1.04
C ARG A 280 -18.96 -23.86 -1.27
N MET A 281 -18.02 -23.68 -0.34
CA MET A 281 -16.92 -22.71 -0.51
C MET A 281 -16.03 -23.04 -1.72
N ILE A 282 -15.78 -24.32 -1.99
CA ILE A 282 -15.03 -24.76 -3.18
C ILE A 282 -15.81 -24.42 -4.45
N ALA A 283 -17.12 -24.64 -4.48
CA ALA A 283 -17.95 -24.24 -5.63
C ALA A 283 -17.86 -22.72 -5.88
N ILE A 284 -17.96 -21.90 -4.83
CA ILE A 284 -17.79 -20.44 -4.93
C ILE A 284 -16.38 -20.08 -5.44
N TYR A 285 -15.34 -20.76 -4.95
CA TYR A 285 -13.97 -20.56 -5.42
C TYR A 285 -13.83 -20.85 -6.91
N GLU A 286 -14.40 -21.96 -7.39
CA GLU A 286 -14.40 -22.33 -8.80
C GLU A 286 -15.18 -21.35 -9.68
N GLU A 287 -16.27 -20.77 -9.17
CA GLU A 287 -17.06 -19.73 -9.84
C GLU A 287 -16.30 -18.41 -9.98
N LEU A 288 -15.49 -18.03 -8.97
CA LEU A 288 -14.79 -16.74 -8.91
C LEU A 288 -13.37 -16.77 -9.52
N ARG A 289 -12.75 -17.95 -9.65
CA ARG A 289 -11.38 -18.08 -10.17
C ARG A 289 -11.34 -17.86 -11.69
N ASP A 290 -10.41 -17.03 -12.15
CA ASP A 290 -10.11 -16.86 -13.57
C ASP A 290 -9.62 -18.16 -14.24
N ASP A 291 -9.76 -18.29 -15.56
CA ASP A 291 -9.30 -19.45 -16.32
C ASP A 291 -7.76 -19.65 -16.15
N PRO A 292 -7.31 -20.74 -15.48
CA PRO A 292 -5.90 -20.99 -15.23
C PRO A 292 -5.07 -21.18 -16.50
N THR A 293 -5.72 -21.47 -17.63
CA THR A 293 -5.08 -21.73 -18.93
C THR A 293 -4.86 -20.47 -19.77
N ALA A 294 -5.40 -19.32 -19.35
CA ALA A 294 -5.23 -18.05 -20.06
C ALA A 294 -3.84 -17.39 -19.84
N ASN A 295 -3.05 -17.86 -18.87
CA ASN A 295 -1.72 -17.31 -18.59
C ASN A 295 -0.65 -17.90 -19.51
N THR A 296 0.01 -17.05 -20.30
CA THR A 296 1.06 -17.44 -21.26
C THR A 296 2.42 -17.80 -20.63
N ASN A 297 2.58 -17.65 -19.32
CA ASN A 297 3.83 -17.95 -18.60
C ASN A 297 3.75 -19.29 -17.83
N PRO A 298 4.58 -20.31 -18.18
CA PRO A 298 4.60 -21.61 -17.50
C PRO A 298 4.85 -21.57 -15.99
N ALA A 299 5.67 -20.63 -15.49
CA ALA A 299 5.96 -20.52 -14.06
C ALA A 299 4.75 -20.03 -13.26
N ASP A 300 3.98 -19.10 -13.83
CA ASP A 300 2.75 -18.58 -13.23
C ASP A 300 1.64 -19.64 -13.25
N GLN A 301 1.57 -20.43 -14.33
CA GLN A 301 0.64 -21.55 -14.45
C GLN A 301 0.93 -22.66 -13.42
N TYR A 302 2.21 -23.01 -13.19
CA TYR A 302 2.61 -23.96 -12.15
C TYR A 302 2.24 -23.47 -10.74
N ASN A 303 2.49 -22.19 -10.46
CA ASN A 303 2.17 -21.58 -9.17
C ASN A 303 0.65 -21.47 -8.93
N ALA A 304 -0.14 -21.16 -9.96
CA ALA A 304 -1.59 -21.14 -9.89
C ALA A 304 -2.14 -22.55 -9.57
N THR A 305 -1.71 -23.56 -10.33
CA THR A 305 -2.11 -24.97 -10.11
C THR A 305 -1.74 -25.47 -8.72
N ARG A 306 -0.54 -25.13 -8.23
CA ARG A 306 -0.11 -25.51 -6.87
C ARG A 306 -0.98 -24.88 -5.79
N LYS A 307 -1.39 -23.62 -5.97
CA LYS A 307 -2.27 -22.92 -5.02
C LYS A 307 -3.70 -23.43 -5.06
N ASP A 308 -4.20 -23.79 -6.24
CA ASP A 308 -5.50 -24.44 -6.40
C ASP A 308 -5.57 -25.75 -5.61
N ASN A 309 -4.51 -26.56 -5.68
CA ASN A 309 -4.42 -27.77 -4.87
C ASN A 309 -4.45 -27.49 -3.35
N THR A 310 -3.96 -26.32 -2.91
CA THR A 310 -4.04 -25.91 -1.49
C THR A 310 -5.36 -25.24 -1.11
N ALA A 311 -6.19 -24.82 -2.08
CA ALA A 311 -7.46 -24.13 -1.82
C ALA A 311 -8.42 -25.02 -1.02
N HIS A 312 -8.45 -26.32 -1.32
CA HIS A 312 -9.30 -27.28 -0.61
C HIS A 312 -8.99 -27.32 0.90
N ASP A 313 -7.71 -27.34 1.29
CA ASP A 313 -7.29 -27.35 2.70
C ASP A 313 -7.57 -25.99 3.37
N VAL A 314 -7.26 -24.89 2.67
CA VAL A 314 -7.51 -23.52 3.15
C VAL A 314 -9.01 -23.30 3.44
N LEU A 315 -9.87 -23.65 2.49
CA LEU A 315 -11.32 -23.50 2.63
C LEU A 315 -11.87 -24.51 3.65
N GLY A 316 -11.27 -25.69 3.76
CA GLY A 316 -11.57 -26.66 4.82
C GLY A 316 -11.31 -26.11 6.23
N HIS A 317 -10.21 -25.38 6.42
CA HIS A 317 -9.91 -24.71 7.68
C HIS A 317 -10.92 -23.59 8.01
N ILE A 318 -11.32 -22.77 7.03
CA ILE A 318 -12.33 -21.72 7.24
C ILE A 318 -13.69 -22.35 7.55
N ALA A 319 -14.10 -23.39 6.80
CA ALA A 319 -15.33 -24.13 7.04
C ALA A 319 -15.35 -24.79 8.44
N SER A 320 -14.22 -25.36 8.86
CA SER A 320 -14.04 -25.88 10.21
C SER A 320 -14.29 -24.80 11.25
N TYR A 321 -13.70 -23.61 11.09
CA TYR A 321 -13.92 -22.49 12.00
C TYR A 321 -15.39 -22.01 12.02
N PHE A 322 -16.02 -21.87 10.86
CA PHE A 322 -17.43 -21.44 10.73
C PHE A 322 -18.38 -22.33 11.54
N VAL A 323 -18.19 -23.64 11.49
CA VAL A 323 -19.01 -24.59 12.26
C VAL A 323 -18.54 -24.67 13.71
N MET A 324 -17.25 -24.91 13.93
CA MET A 324 -16.72 -25.29 15.24
C MET A 324 -16.72 -24.14 16.23
N SER A 325 -16.53 -22.91 15.77
CA SER A 325 -16.54 -21.74 16.67
C SER A 325 -17.89 -21.49 17.34
N ASN A 326 -18.96 -22.15 16.90
CA ASN A 326 -20.30 -22.06 17.48
C ASN A 326 -20.62 -23.21 18.46
N THR A 327 -19.67 -24.11 18.74
CA THR A 327 -19.87 -25.25 19.64
C THR A 327 -19.19 -25.05 21.00
N ASP A 328 -19.66 -25.78 22.00
CA ASP A 328 -19.09 -25.76 23.37
C ASP A 328 -17.65 -26.34 23.45
N GLU A 329 -17.21 -27.05 22.41
CA GLU A 329 -15.87 -27.64 22.33
C GLU A 329 -14.80 -26.61 21.93
N TYR A 330 -15.21 -25.42 21.50
CA TYR A 330 -14.35 -24.34 21.05
C TYR A 330 -14.13 -23.28 22.13
N PRO A 331 -12.91 -22.69 22.29
CA PRO A 331 -11.68 -22.97 21.53
C PRO A 331 -10.93 -24.19 22.06
N VAL A 332 -10.56 -25.12 21.16
CA VAL A 332 -9.84 -26.34 21.53
C VAL A 332 -8.53 -26.00 22.25
N ASN A 333 -8.25 -26.74 23.33
CA ASN A 333 -7.15 -26.51 24.29
C ASN A 333 -7.21 -25.20 25.09
N ASN A 334 -8.25 -24.38 24.93
CA ASN A 334 -8.48 -23.14 25.69
C ASN A 334 -9.89 -23.02 26.30
N VAL A 335 -10.82 -23.94 26.04
CA VAL A 335 -12.21 -23.96 26.58
C VAL A 335 -12.26 -23.71 28.09
N LYS A 336 -11.32 -24.28 28.85
CA LYS A 336 -11.26 -24.11 30.32
C LYS A 336 -10.75 -22.74 30.79
N ASN A 337 -10.16 -21.94 29.89
CA ASN A 337 -9.55 -20.65 30.22
C ASN A 337 -10.52 -19.51 29.89
N PHE A 338 -11.21 -19.57 28.75
CA PHE A 338 -12.17 -18.56 28.31
C PHE A 338 -13.12 -19.13 27.25
N GLN A 339 -14.22 -18.43 27.01
CA GLN A 339 -15.20 -18.69 25.97
C GLN A 339 -15.27 -17.50 25.02
N ILE A 340 -15.80 -17.71 23.82
CA ILE A 340 -15.92 -16.67 22.78
C ILE A 340 -17.38 -16.32 22.43
N GLY A 341 -18.36 -16.99 23.05
CA GLY A 341 -19.78 -16.83 22.74
C GLY A 341 -20.20 -17.48 21.42
N THR A 342 -21.48 -17.36 21.06
CA THR A 342 -22.06 -17.87 19.82
C THR A 342 -22.18 -16.74 18.78
N LEU A 343 -21.98 -17.03 17.50
CA LEU A 343 -22.11 -16.05 16.43
C LEU A 343 -23.57 -15.56 16.31
N GLU A 344 -23.78 -14.24 16.39
CA GLU A 344 -25.06 -13.60 16.08
C GLU A 344 -25.06 -13.06 14.65
N SER A 345 -23.98 -12.39 14.24
CA SER A 345 -23.81 -11.89 12.88
C SER A 345 -22.34 -11.69 12.54
N ALA A 346 -22.04 -11.70 11.25
CA ALA A 346 -20.73 -11.34 10.74
C ALA A 346 -20.85 -10.28 9.64
N GLN A 347 -19.90 -9.36 9.60
CA GLN A 347 -19.75 -8.36 8.54
C GLN A 347 -18.38 -8.57 7.90
N CYS A 348 -18.35 -8.96 6.64
CA CYS A 348 -17.13 -9.20 5.87
C CYS A 348 -16.74 -7.96 5.03
N GLU A 349 -15.45 -7.80 4.77
CA GLU A 349 -14.86 -6.70 3.97
C GLU A 349 -15.37 -5.29 4.39
N ARG A 350 -15.64 -5.09 5.68
CA ARG A 350 -16.21 -3.85 6.22
C ARG A 350 -15.21 -2.71 6.06
N SER A 351 -15.52 -1.77 5.17
CA SER A 351 -14.71 -0.55 5.01
C SER A 351 -14.80 0.34 6.24
N PHE A 352 -13.68 0.96 6.61
CA PHE A 352 -13.62 1.97 7.66
C PHE A 352 -12.68 3.11 7.28
N ILE A 353 -12.99 4.29 7.83
CA ILE A 353 -12.09 5.43 7.87
C ILE A 353 -12.08 5.93 9.31
N ALA A 354 -10.90 6.02 9.89
CA ALA A 354 -10.72 6.58 11.22
C ALA A 354 -9.81 7.79 11.19
N VAL A 355 -10.11 8.75 12.07
CA VAL A 355 -9.31 9.96 12.27
C VAL A 355 -9.13 10.15 13.76
N PHE A 356 -7.88 10.24 14.24
CA PHE A 356 -7.59 10.45 15.65
C PHE A 356 -6.25 11.17 15.83
N GLY A 357 -6.11 11.89 16.95
CA GLY A 357 -4.90 12.60 17.35
C GLY A 357 -4.53 12.30 18.80
N LEU A 358 -3.53 13.00 19.32
CA LEU A 358 -3.08 12.80 20.70
C LEU A 358 -4.17 13.11 21.73
N ASP A 359 -5.09 14.04 21.46
CA ASP A 359 -6.19 14.36 22.36
C ASP A 359 -7.17 13.21 22.56
N ASP A 360 -7.41 12.44 21.50
CA ASP A 360 -8.29 11.26 21.59
C ASP A 360 -7.68 10.19 22.51
N ILE A 361 -6.36 9.99 22.38
CA ILE A 361 -5.61 9.04 23.22
C ILE A 361 -5.42 9.59 24.64
N LEU A 362 -5.26 10.90 24.80
CA LEU A 362 -5.16 11.56 26.10
C LEU A 362 -6.47 11.43 26.88
N ALA A 363 -7.61 11.58 26.21
CA ALA A 363 -8.91 11.32 26.81
C ALA A 363 -9.01 9.86 27.29
N ALA A 364 -8.56 8.90 26.48
CA ALA A 364 -8.53 7.48 26.87
C ALA A 364 -7.62 7.21 28.08
N TYR A 365 -6.46 7.85 28.13
CA TYR A 365 -5.49 7.70 29.21
C TYR A 365 -6.01 8.30 30.52
N ASN A 366 -6.49 9.54 30.47
CA ASN A 366 -6.97 10.26 31.65
C ASN A 366 -8.33 9.75 32.17
N ALA A 367 -9.03 8.91 31.41
CA ALA A 367 -10.25 8.22 31.83
C ALA A 367 -9.98 6.94 32.64
N MET A 368 -8.74 6.48 32.74
CA MET A 368 -8.40 5.29 33.53
C MET A 368 -8.66 5.51 35.03
N ASP A 369 -9.27 4.52 35.68
CA ASP A 369 -9.56 4.59 37.11
C ASP A 369 -8.28 4.73 37.96
N GLY A 370 -8.30 5.70 38.88
CA GLY A 370 -7.21 5.91 39.85
C GLY A 370 -5.95 6.54 39.27
N VAL A 371 -6.03 7.15 38.09
CA VAL A 371 -4.92 7.81 37.39
C VAL A 371 -5.05 9.33 37.52
N ASP A 372 -4.00 9.98 38.00
CA ASP A 372 -3.90 11.44 37.98
C ASP A 372 -3.77 11.92 36.52
N PRO A 373 -4.61 12.88 36.06
CA PRO A 373 -4.58 13.35 34.69
C PRO A 373 -3.23 13.95 34.30
N ILE A 374 -2.75 13.61 33.11
CA ILE A 374 -1.51 14.15 32.53
C ILE A 374 -1.81 15.11 31.38
N GLY A 375 -0.81 15.89 30.99
CA GLY A 375 -0.87 16.76 29.81
C GLY A 375 -0.56 16.02 28.50
N ARG A 376 -0.91 16.65 27.38
CA ARG A 376 -0.62 16.15 26.03
C ARG A 376 0.88 15.90 25.80
N ASP A 377 1.73 16.82 26.24
CA ASP A 377 3.18 16.72 26.06
C ASP A 377 3.78 15.57 26.86
N GLU A 378 3.30 15.35 28.09
CA GLU A 378 3.69 14.21 28.92
C GLU A 378 3.27 12.89 28.26
N LEU A 379 2.03 12.79 27.76
CA LEU A 379 1.57 11.60 27.04
C LEU A 379 2.43 11.33 25.79
N ALA A 380 2.70 12.37 25.00
CA ALA A 380 3.53 12.26 23.80
C ALA A 380 4.96 11.79 24.14
N ALA A 381 5.54 12.28 25.24
CA ALA A 381 6.86 11.85 25.70
C ALA A 381 6.86 10.39 26.21
N ILE A 382 5.82 9.97 26.96
CA ILE A 382 5.61 8.57 27.37
C ILE A 382 5.54 7.68 26.12
N MET A 383 4.64 7.98 25.19
CA MET A 383 4.48 7.22 23.94
C MET A 383 5.77 7.18 23.12
N GLY A 384 6.51 8.29 23.06
CA GLY A 384 7.80 8.38 22.39
C GLY A 384 8.83 7.42 22.96
N SER A 385 8.88 7.26 24.29
CA SER A 385 9.75 6.28 24.95
C SER A 385 9.40 4.83 24.54
N LEU A 386 8.11 4.52 24.35
CA LEU A 386 7.63 3.19 23.98
C LEU A 386 8.03 2.75 22.56
N VAL A 387 8.36 3.70 21.69
CA VAL A 387 8.81 3.44 20.31
C VAL A 387 10.30 3.71 20.10
N GLY A 388 11.03 4.05 21.17
CA GLY A 388 12.46 4.33 21.13
C GLY A 388 12.81 5.73 20.61
N GLY A 389 11.87 6.67 20.68
CA GLY A 389 11.98 8.04 20.18
C GLY A 389 11.12 8.28 18.95
N TRP A 390 10.70 9.53 18.77
CA TRP A 390 9.84 9.93 17.67
C TRP A 390 10.61 10.27 16.38
N PRO A 391 10.04 9.99 15.19
CA PRO A 391 10.50 10.57 13.94
C PRO A 391 10.33 12.10 13.92
N GLU A 392 11.12 12.80 13.10
CA GLU A 392 11.13 14.27 12.98
C GLU A 392 9.75 14.91 12.82
N ALA A 393 8.87 14.31 12.00
CA ALA A 393 7.56 14.88 11.73
C ALA A 393 6.54 14.72 12.86
N MET A 394 6.88 14.02 13.95
CA MET A 394 6.01 13.96 15.12
C MET A 394 5.88 15.34 15.76
N ASN A 395 4.64 15.77 15.99
CA ASN A 395 4.31 17.00 16.69
C ASN A 395 2.93 16.86 17.36
N ASP A 396 2.59 17.82 18.21
CA ASP A 396 1.34 17.88 18.97
C ASP A 396 0.07 17.98 18.10
N ARG A 397 0.20 18.35 16.83
CA ARG A 397 -0.90 18.50 15.86
C ARG A 397 -0.98 17.35 14.85
N LEU A 398 -0.15 16.31 14.97
CA LEU A 398 -0.20 15.15 14.07
C LEU A 398 -1.56 14.46 14.23
N THR A 399 -2.30 14.38 13.11
CA THR A 399 -3.55 13.64 13.04
C THR A 399 -3.34 12.41 12.17
N VAL A 400 -3.65 11.24 12.71
CA VAL A 400 -3.61 9.98 11.98
C VAL A 400 -4.95 9.79 11.29
N ARG A 401 -4.92 9.50 9.99
CA ARG A 401 -6.08 9.03 9.23
C ARG A 401 -5.83 7.62 8.73
N LEU A 402 -6.62 6.66 9.20
CA LEU A 402 -6.55 5.27 8.74
C LEU A 402 -7.67 5.01 7.74
N SER A 403 -7.36 4.34 6.64
CA SER A 403 -8.34 3.88 5.65
C SER A 403 -8.06 2.43 5.32
N GLY A 404 -9.05 1.56 5.48
CA GLY A 404 -8.89 0.12 5.24
C GLY A 404 -10.21 -0.62 5.19
N ARG A 405 -10.11 -1.94 5.07
CA ARG A 405 -11.23 -2.87 5.17
C ARG A 405 -10.89 -3.90 6.24
N ILE A 406 -11.87 -4.24 7.08
CA ILE A 406 -11.79 -5.31 8.06
C ILE A 406 -12.30 -6.57 7.36
N ASP A 407 -11.46 -7.59 7.24
CA ASP A 407 -11.83 -8.81 6.51
C ASP A 407 -13.09 -9.46 7.09
N ARG A 408 -13.15 -9.61 8.42
CA ARG A 408 -14.33 -10.12 9.11
C ARG A 408 -14.48 -9.54 10.51
N MET A 409 -15.65 -8.96 10.77
CA MET A 409 -16.07 -8.51 12.09
C MET A 409 -17.27 -9.36 12.56
N GLU A 410 -17.07 -10.11 13.63
CA GLU A 410 -18.13 -10.92 14.24
C GLU A 410 -18.77 -10.18 15.41
N THR A 411 -20.09 -10.22 15.50
CA THR A 411 -20.83 -9.92 16.73
C THR A 411 -21.25 -11.23 17.35
N ARG A 412 -20.85 -11.45 18.61
CA ARG A 412 -21.09 -12.68 19.35
C ARG A 412 -21.86 -12.43 20.63
N ILE A 413 -22.74 -13.36 20.98
CA ILE A 413 -23.49 -13.35 22.23
C ILE A 413 -22.79 -14.29 23.21
N MET A 414 -22.37 -13.74 24.34
CA MET A 414 -21.81 -14.49 25.45
C MET A 414 -22.89 -15.20 26.27
N PRO A 415 -22.55 -16.19 27.11
CA PRO A 415 -23.51 -16.85 27.99
C PRO A 415 -24.22 -15.92 28.97
N ASP A 416 -23.64 -14.76 29.30
CA ASP A 416 -24.26 -13.72 30.13
C ASP A 416 -25.21 -12.80 29.34
N GLY A 417 -25.39 -13.06 28.04
CA GLY A 417 -26.23 -12.29 27.12
C GLY A 417 -25.57 -11.03 26.57
N LYS A 418 -24.33 -10.70 26.96
CA LYS A 418 -23.63 -9.54 26.41
C LYS A 418 -23.16 -9.80 24.98
N ARG A 419 -23.17 -8.73 24.19
CA ARG A 419 -22.62 -8.73 22.83
C ARG A 419 -21.18 -8.27 22.87
N HIS A 420 -20.29 -9.05 22.24
CA HIS A 420 -18.90 -8.66 22.00
C HIS A 420 -18.58 -8.72 20.52
N VAL A 421 -17.67 -7.85 20.10
CA VAL A 421 -17.10 -7.82 18.77
C VAL A 421 -15.79 -8.61 18.74
N ARG A 422 -15.60 -9.37 17.66
CA ARG A 422 -14.33 -10.00 17.33
C ARG A 422 -13.87 -9.59 15.95
N LEU A 423 -12.57 -9.33 15.80
CA LEU A 423 -11.96 -8.90 14.55
C LEU A 423 -11.04 -10.00 14.04
N ILE A 424 -11.24 -10.43 12.80
CA ILE A 424 -10.47 -11.51 12.19
C ILE A 424 -9.88 -10.99 10.89
N ASP A 425 -8.60 -11.30 10.69
CA ASP A 425 -7.87 -10.99 9.48
C ASP A 425 -7.31 -12.27 8.86
N TYR A 426 -7.66 -12.57 7.61
CA TYR A 426 -7.27 -13.80 6.95
C TYR A 426 -5.85 -13.67 6.38
N LYS A 427 -4.98 -14.62 6.73
CA LYS A 427 -3.60 -14.69 6.24
C LYS A 427 -3.37 -15.99 5.48
N THR A 428 -3.10 -15.88 4.18
CA THR A 428 -2.74 -17.02 3.30
C THR A 428 -1.24 -17.26 3.20
N GLY A 429 -0.43 -16.39 3.80
CA GLY A 429 1.03 -16.43 3.77
C GLY A 429 1.67 -17.37 4.80
N LYS A 430 3.00 -17.23 4.94
CA LYS A 430 3.77 -17.91 5.99
C LYS A 430 3.38 -17.38 7.37
N VAL A 431 3.27 -18.27 8.36
CA VAL A 431 3.04 -17.91 9.76
C VAL A 431 4.26 -17.18 10.35
N PRO A 432 4.11 -15.94 10.85
CA PRO A 432 5.17 -15.22 11.56
C PRO A 432 5.50 -15.80 12.94
N SER A 433 6.41 -15.14 13.66
CA SER A 433 6.72 -15.47 15.05
C SER A 433 5.51 -15.22 15.97
N THR A 434 5.45 -15.89 17.13
CA THR A 434 4.40 -15.66 18.14
C THR A 434 4.24 -14.17 18.51
N LYS A 435 5.37 -13.47 18.67
CA LYS A 435 5.36 -12.04 19.01
C LYS A 435 4.88 -11.19 17.83
N ALA A 436 5.29 -11.49 16.60
CA ALA A 436 4.78 -10.78 15.43
C ALA A 436 3.26 -10.93 15.28
N ILE A 437 2.70 -12.12 15.50
CA ILE A 437 1.25 -12.34 15.43
C ILE A 437 0.51 -11.54 16.51
N PHE A 438 0.98 -11.58 17.76
CA PHE A 438 0.31 -10.88 18.85
C PHE A 438 0.43 -9.36 18.75
N ASN A 439 1.51 -8.83 18.17
CA ASN A 439 1.73 -7.37 18.08
C ASN A 439 1.49 -6.82 16.66
N ASP A 440 0.73 -7.55 15.84
CA ASP A 440 0.34 -7.15 14.49
C ASP A 440 -0.39 -5.81 14.48
N LEU A 441 0.11 -4.85 13.69
CA LEU A 441 -0.44 -3.50 13.69
C LEU A 441 -1.69 -3.35 12.82
N GLN A 442 -1.99 -4.31 11.94
CA GLN A 442 -3.21 -4.28 11.13
C GLN A 442 -4.44 -4.50 12.02
N LEU A 443 -4.39 -5.45 12.95
CA LEU A 443 -5.45 -5.64 13.95
C LEU A 443 -5.62 -4.42 14.88
N VAL A 444 -4.52 -3.79 15.30
CA VAL A 444 -4.53 -2.54 16.08
C VAL A 444 -5.23 -1.42 15.30
N CYS A 445 -4.97 -1.32 13.99
CA CYS A 445 -5.62 -0.36 13.12
C CYS A 445 -7.12 -0.62 12.97
N TYR A 446 -7.57 -1.88 12.94
CA TYR A 446 -9.00 -2.20 12.93
C TYR A 446 -9.71 -1.75 14.21
N GLN A 447 -9.07 -1.98 15.38
CA GLN A 447 -9.61 -1.53 16.66
C GLN A 447 -9.73 0.00 16.72
N LEU A 448 -8.68 0.73 16.29
CA LEU A 448 -8.72 2.19 16.17
C LEU A 448 -9.74 2.67 15.12
N GLY A 449 -9.91 1.87 14.07
CA GLY A 449 -10.93 2.03 13.02
C GLY A 449 -12.35 2.13 13.58
N LEU A 450 -12.67 1.27 14.54
CA LEU A 450 -13.96 1.23 15.22
C LEU A 450 -14.07 2.23 16.37
N ALA A 451 -12.96 2.56 17.03
CA ALA A 451 -12.94 3.51 18.14
C ALA A 451 -13.11 4.97 17.67
N PHE A 452 -12.51 5.37 16.54
CA PHE A 452 -12.48 6.77 16.11
C PHE A 452 -12.89 6.98 14.64
N PRO A 453 -14.13 6.62 14.24
CA PRO A 453 -14.59 6.79 12.87
C PRO A 453 -14.60 8.28 12.43
N GLU A 454 -14.27 8.57 11.17
CA GLU A 454 -14.07 9.94 10.64
C GLU A 454 -15.24 10.90 10.90
N ASN A 455 -16.47 10.40 10.79
CA ASN A 455 -17.71 11.18 10.98
C ASN A 455 -18.39 10.88 12.34
N GLY A 456 -17.66 10.27 13.28
CA GLY A 456 -18.19 9.93 14.60
C GLY A 456 -17.72 10.87 15.72
N PRO A 457 -18.15 10.57 16.96
CA PRO A 457 -17.68 11.28 18.14
C PRO A 457 -16.16 11.12 18.34
N ARG A 458 -15.58 12.00 19.14
CA ARG A 458 -14.14 12.09 19.40
C ARG A 458 -13.85 12.01 20.89
N GLY A 459 -12.60 11.71 21.24
CA GLY A 459 -12.17 11.57 22.64
C GLY A 459 -13.03 10.58 23.45
N ALA A 460 -13.34 10.94 24.69
CA ALA A 460 -14.06 10.07 25.63
C ALA A 460 -15.46 9.66 25.13
N GLU A 461 -16.17 10.53 24.40
CA GLU A 461 -17.49 10.20 23.84
C GLU A 461 -17.37 9.06 22.82
N ALA A 462 -16.32 9.07 21.99
CA ALA A 462 -16.04 7.98 21.05
C ALA A 462 -15.88 6.63 21.76
N LEU A 463 -15.14 6.64 22.87
CA LEU A 463 -14.87 5.44 23.65
C LEU A 463 -16.09 4.92 24.43
N GLN A 464 -17.10 5.77 24.67
CA GLN A 464 -18.36 5.33 25.28
C GLN A 464 -19.30 4.64 24.29
N VAL A 465 -19.24 5.03 23.01
CA VAL A 465 -20.12 4.47 21.97
C VAL A 465 -19.45 3.43 21.09
N MET A 466 -18.14 3.24 21.23
CA MET A 466 -17.43 2.21 20.48
C MET A 466 -17.96 0.81 20.85
N PRO A 467 -17.98 -0.14 19.90
CA PRO A 467 -18.37 -1.51 20.22
C PRO A 467 -17.36 -2.14 21.18
N ASP A 468 -17.85 -3.04 22.03
CA ASP A 468 -17.01 -3.80 22.96
C ASP A 468 -16.22 -4.89 22.22
N ILE A 469 -14.95 -4.61 21.91
CA ILE A 469 -14.06 -5.51 21.17
C ILE A 469 -13.39 -6.47 22.16
N ALA A 470 -13.79 -7.73 22.18
CA ALA A 470 -13.20 -8.70 23.10
C ALA A 470 -11.86 -9.27 22.59
N GLN A 471 -11.78 -9.56 21.29
CA GLN A 471 -10.64 -10.28 20.70
C GLN A 471 -10.39 -9.86 19.25
N SER A 472 -9.12 -9.67 18.90
CA SER A 472 -8.69 -9.51 17.50
C SER A 472 -7.64 -10.57 17.16
N GLY A 473 -7.75 -11.26 16.02
CA GLY A 473 -6.89 -12.40 15.71
C GLY A 473 -6.57 -12.58 14.23
N LEU A 474 -5.32 -12.91 13.93
CA LEU A 474 -4.90 -13.33 12.60
C LEU A 474 -5.29 -14.80 12.38
N PHE A 475 -5.96 -15.10 11.27
CA PHE A 475 -6.32 -16.44 10.87
C PHE A 475 -5.42 -16.93 9.73
N HIS A 476 -4.39 -17.69 10.10
CA HIS A 476 -3.45 -18.29 9.16
C HIS A 476 -4.04 -19.56 8.52
N VAL A 477 -4.99 -19.35 7.61
CA VAL A 477 -5.86 -20.38 7.02
C VAL A 477 -5.13 -21.46 6.24
N ALA A 478 -3.89 -21.23 5.82
CA ALA A 478 -3.09 -22.25 5.14
C ALA A 478 -2.53 -23.33 6.09
N GLN A 479 -2.43 -23.06 7.39
CA GLN A 479 -1.80 -23.99 8.34
C GLN A 479 -2.63 -24.29 9.58
N LYS A 480 -3.67 -23.51 9.87
CA LYS A 480 -4.48 -23.59 11.09
C LYS A 480 -5.95 -23.59 10.74
N ASP A 481 -6.74 -24.27 11.56
CA ASP A 481 -8.19 -24.40 11.47
C ASP A 481 -8.97 -23.39 12.32
N ALA A 482 -8.27 -22.48 13.01
CA ALA A 482 -8.86 -21.42 13.82
C ALA A 482 -7.97 -20.18 13.93
N PRO A 483 -8.56 -18.99 14.18
CA PRO A 483 -7.82 -17.75 14.42
C PRO A 483 -6.87 -17.84 15.61
N ALA A 484 -5.77 -17.10 15.50
CA ALA A 484 -4.76 -16.90 16.54
C ALA A 484 -4.26 -18.21 17.20
N THR A 485 -4.26 -19.33 16.45
CA THR A 485 -3.89 -20.64 16.97
C THR A 485 -2.39 -20.74 17.24
N SER A 486 -2.03 -21.08 18.48
CA SER A 486 -0.65 -21.22 18.93
C SER A 486 0.14 -22.22 18.07
N GLY A 487 1.30 -21.80 17.56
CA GLY A 487 2.18 -22.68 16.81
C GLY A 487 2.78 -23.82 17.65
N THR A 488 2.92 -23.63 18.97
CA THR A 488 3.61 -24.59 19.86
C THR A 488 2.67 -25.59 20.53
N SER A 489 1.45 -25.16 20.86
CA SER A 489 0.47 -25.98 21.59
C SER A 489 -0.76 -26.35 20.77
N ASN A 490 -0.91 -25.81 19.56
CA ASN A 490 -2.15 -25.87 18.77
C ASN A 490 -3.38 -25.44 19.60
N ALA A 491 -3.18 -24.53 20.55
CA ALA A 491 -4.27 -23.95 21.29
C ALA A 491 -4.92 -22.84 20.46
N GLN A 492 -6.17 -23.06 20.08
CA GLN A 492 -6.98 -22.12 19.31
C GLN A 492 -7.20 -20.86 20.14
N GLU A 493 -7.20 -19.68 19.52
CA GLU A 493 -7.28 -18.40 20.24
C GLU A 493 -6.15 -18.20 21.27
N GLY A 494 -4.99 -18.82 21.08
CA GLY A 494 -3.85 -18.70 21.99
C GLY A 494 -3.14 -17.35 21.90
N MET A 495 -3.19 -16.70 20.74
CA MET A 495 -2.36 -15.53 20.41
C MET A 495 -3.18 -14.28 20.04
N TYR A 496 -4.48 -14.23 20.38
CA TYR A 496 -5.33 -13.08 20.05
C TYR A 496 -4.88 -11.80 20.77
N GLN A 497 -5.11 -10.65 20.16
CA GLN A 497 -4.97 -9.33 20.76
C GLN A 497 -6.18 -8.97 21.63
N PRO A 498 -5.98 -8.55 22.88
CA PRO A 498 -7.06 -7.97 23.68
C PRO A 498 -7.48 -6.60 23.13
N ALA A 499 -8.58 -6.07 23.65
CA ALA A 499 -9.04 -4.71 23.38
C ALA A 499 -7.95 -3.67 23.73
N LEU A 500 -7.76 -2.65 22.88
CA LEU A 500 -6.96 -1.47 23.22
C LEU A 500 -7.65 -0.59 24.27
N PHE A 501 -8.98 -0.53 24.18
CA PHE A 501 -9.85 0.27 25.05
C PHE A 501 -10.89 -0.64 25.70
N ALA A 502 -11.19 -0.37 26.97
CA ALA A 502 -12.23 -1.06 27.71
C ALA A 502 -12.88 -0.04 28.66
N ASP A 503 -14.20 -0.13 28.83
CA ASP A 503 -14.96 0.71 29.77
C ASP A 503 -14.73 2.23 29.59
N GLY A 504 -14.52 2.69 28.36
CA GLY A 504 -14.33 4.11 28.04
C GLY A 504 -12.90 4.66 28.26
N SER A 505 -11.95 3.81 28.67
CA SER A 505 -10.54 4.18 28.86
C SER A 505 -9.59 3.26 28.11
N LEU A 506 -8.28 3.49 28.21
CA LEU A 506 -7.29 2.46 27.87
C LEU A 506 -7.56 1.19 28.69
N ASN A 507 -7.32 0.02 28.08
CA ASN A 507 -7.58 -1.25 28.73
C ASN A 507 -6.61 -1.50 29.90
N THR A 508 -7.09 -1.40 31.14
CA THR A 508 -6.32 -1.65 32.37
C THR A 508 -6.52 -3.05 32.93
N SER A 509 -7.28 -3.92 32.24
CA SER A 509 -7.53 -5.28 32.72
C SER A 509 -6.23 -6.11 32.81
N SER A 510 -6.26 -7.11 33.69
CA SER A 510 -5.19 -8.10 33.79
C SER A 510 -5.18 -9.01 32.56
N PHE A 511 -4.00 -9.50 32.19
CA PHE A 511 -3.86 -10.46 31.09
C PHE A 511 -4.66 -11.75 31.36
N MET A 512 -5.57 -12.09 30.45
CA MET A 512 -6.32 -13.36 30.49
C MET A 512 -5.38 -14.54 30.23
N PRO A 513 -5.13 -15.44 31.21
CA PRO A 513 -4.20 -16.55 31.02
C PRO A 513 -4.70 -17.54 29.96
N ARG A 514 -3.80 -18.01 29.11
CA ARG A 514 -4.08 -18.94 28.01
C ARG A 514 -3.27 -20.22 28.17
N ASN A 515 -3.50 -21.21 27.33
CA ASN A 515 -2.67 -22.40 27.31
C ASN A 515 -1.22 -22.03 26.90
N ARG A 516 -0.23 -22.46 27.69
CA ARG A 516 1.21 -22.11 27.61
C ARG A 516 1.58 -20.62 27.81
N TYR A 517 0.66 -19.68 27.63
CA TYR A 517 0.89 -18.25 27.82
C TYR A 517 0.14 -17.75 29.06
N LYS A 518 0.82 -17.65 30.20
CA LYS A 518 0.21 -17.24 31.49
C LYS A 518 0.38 -15.76 31.81
N THR A 519 1.29 -15.10 31.11
CA THR A 519 1.70 -13.73 31.34
C THR A 519 1.92 -13.04 29.99
N LEU A 520 1.70 -11.73 29.95
CA LEU A 520 1.71 -10.93 28.71
C LEU A 520 3.10 -10.84 28.06
N ASP A 521 4.18 -10.88 28.84
CA ASP A 521 5.57 -10.78 28.37
C ASP A 521 5.98 -11.86 27.36
N LYS A 522 5.30 -13.02 27.38
CA LYS A 522 5.53 -14.10 26.43
C LYS A 522 4.99 -13.82 25.03
N LEU A 523 4.01 -12.92 24.93
CA LEU A 523 3.32 -12.57 23.68
C LEU A 523 3.66 -11.15 23.23
N SER A 524 3.80 -10.22 24.17
CA SER A 524 4.14 -8.82 23.92
C SER A 524 5.62 -8.63 23.60
N ASP A 525 5.88 -7.68 22.71
CA ASP A 525 7.21 -7.11 22.45
C ASP A 525 7.27 -5.62 22.86
N ALA A 526 6.37 -5.19 23.75
CA ALA A 526 6.45 -3.87 24.39
C ALA A 526 7.81 -3.71 25.08
N PRO A 527 8.43 -2.53 25.01
CA PRO A 527 9.75 -2.32 25.60
C PRO A 527 9.69 -2.45 27.13
N ASP A 528 10.80 -2.92 27.69
CA ASP A 528 10.99 -2.87 29.14
C ASP A 528 11.08 -1.40 29.58
N LEU A 529 10.14 -0.99 30.44
CA LEU A 529 10.13 0.36 30.98
C LEU A 529 11.25 0.48 32.02
N ILE A 530 12.13 1.46 31.87
CA ILE A 530 13.16 1.77 32.88
C ILE A 530 12.59 2.67 33.99
N GLU A 531 13.22 2.68 35.16
CA GLU A 531 12.76 3.46 36.32
C GLU A 531 12.91 4.97 36.13
N GLU A 532 13.89 5.41 35.32
CA GLU A 532 14.14 6.83 35.06
C GLU A 532 13.06 7.43 34.13
N PRO A 533 12.48 8.58 34.49
CA PRO A 533 11.47 9.22 33.67
C PRO A 533 12.08 9.77 32.37
N PRO A 534 11.41 9.59 31.22
CA PRO A 534 11.83 10.20 29.98
C PRO A 534 11.73 11.73 30.05
N THR A 535 12.49 12.41 29.20
CA THR A 535 12.49 13.88 29.13
C THR A 535 11.09 14.41 28.85
N GLY A 536 10.65 15.39 29.64
CA GLY A 536 9.32 15.99 29.50
C GLY A 536 8.21 15.28 30.26
N VAL A 537 8.50 14.19 31.00
CA VAL A 537 7.54 13.50 31.86
C VAL A 537 7.88 13.75 33.32
N SER A 538 6.89 14.16 34.12
CA SER A 538 7.09 14.32 35.56
C SER A 538 7.37 12.97 36.24
N ALA A 539 8.18 12.97 37.30
CA ALA A 539 8.49 11.75 38.05
C ALA A 539 7.23 11.10 38.66
N ALA A 540 6.17 11.87 38.92
CA ALA A 540 4.89 11.37 39.39
C ALA A 540 4.14 10.63 38.27
N ALA A 541 3.96 11.26 37.11
CA ALA A 541 3.32 10.65 35.94
C ALA A 541 4.04 9.38 35.49
N TRP A 542 5.37 9.38 35.50
CA TRP A 542 6.15 8.20 35.14
C TRP A 542 5.95 7.06 36.13
N ARG A 543 6.04 7.32 37.45
CA ARG A 543 5.78 6.29 38.47
C ARG A 543 4.39 5.69 38.37
N GLN A 544 3.39 6.52 38.06
CA GLN A 544 2.03 6.07 37.81
C GLN A 544 1.95 5.13 36.61
N PHE A 545 2.56 5.51 35.48
CA PHE A 545 2.61 4.66 34.29
C PHE A 545 3.39 3.36 34.53
N LEU A 546 4.50 3.39 35.27
CA LEU A 546 5.23 2.19 35.69
C LEU A 546 4.37 1.28 36.59
N GLY A 547 3.49 1.84 37.40
CA GLY A 547 2.52 1.10 38.21
C GLY A 547 1.52 0.28 37.39
N MET A 548 1.35 0.58 36.10
CA MET A 548 0.49 -0.17 35.19
C MET A 548 1.15 -1.42 34.61
N ARG A 549 2.42 -1.70 34.96
CA ARG A 549 3.09 -2.96 34.58
C ARG A 549 2.23 -4.16 35.01
N GLY A 550 2.02 -5.08 34.09
CA GLY A 550 1.18 -6.28 34.31
C GLY A 550 -0.29 -6.12 33.88
N THR A 551 -0.74 -4.90 33.58
CA THR A 551 -2.01 -4.64 32.89
C THR A 551 -1.82 -4.59 31.37
N GLN A 552 -2.92 -4.56 30.63
CA GLN A 552 -2.90 -4.35 29.17
C GLN A 552 -2.61 -2.89 28.76
N ALA A 553 -2.58 -1.93 29.70
CA ALA A 553 -2.52 -0.51 29.35
C ALA A 553 -1.18 -0.15 28.71
N VAL A 554 -0.07 -0.70 29.24
CA VAL A 554 1.28 -0.50 28.70
C VAL A 554 1.38 -1.04 27.27
N TRP A 555 0.82 -2.24 27.02
CA TRP A 555 0.81 -2.83 25.68
C TRP A 555 -0.08 -2.01 24.72
N SER A 556 -1.29 -1.66 25.15
CA SER A 556 -2.25 -0.88 24.34
C SER A 556 -1.65 0.46 23.93
N LEU A 557 -1.07 1.20 24.88
CA LEU A 557 -0.41 2.47 24.59
C LEU A 557 0.83 2.29 23.70
N SER A 558 1.59 1.19 23.87
CA SER A 558 2.71 0.86 23.00
C SER A 558 2.26 0.61 21.57
N MET A 559 1.16 -0.12 21.36
CA MET A 559 0.61 -0.39 20.03
C MET A 559 0.12 0.88 19.36
N ILE A 560 -0.64 1.71 20.09
CA ILE A 560 -1.11 3.01 19.59
C ILE A 560 0.10 3.91 19.23
N ALA A 561 1.14 3.94 20.07
CA ALA A 561 2.35 4.71 19.80
C ALA A 561 3.05 4.27 18.51
N ARG A 562 3.04 2.97 18.16
CA ARG A 562 3.57 2.47 16.88
C ARG A 562 2.79 3.01 15.68
N VAL A 563 1.48 3.16 15.79
CA VAL A 563 0.65 3.78 14.74
C VAL A 563 1.01 5.25 14.54
N PHE A 564 1.16 6.00 15.63
CA PHE A 564 1.67 7.39 15.58
C PHE A 564 3.09 7.47 15.02
N TYR A 565 3.95 6.51 15.37
CA TYR A 565 5.31 6.43 14.84
C TYR A 565 5.26 6.25 13.32
N ALA A 566 4.42 5.34 12.81
CA ALA A 566 4.29 5.11 11.38
C ALA A 566 3.75 6.37 10.66
N ALA A 567 2.76 7.04 11.23
CA ALA A 567 2.22 8.29 10.72
C ALA A 567 3.30 9.37 10.62
N ALA A 568 4.06 9.59 11.70
CA ALA A 568 5.18 10.52 11.73
C ALA A 568 6.27 10.13 10.73
N ALA A 569 6.72 8.87 10.74
CA ALA A 569 7.75 8.35 9.85
C ALA A 569 7.39 8.55 8.37
N SER A 570 6.12 8.35 8.01
CA SER A 570 5.65 8.58 6.63
C SER A 570 5.76 10.05 6.19
N ARG A 571 5.83 10.99 7.13
CA ARG A 571 5.86 12.44 6.87
C ARG A 571 7.24 13.06 7.10
N SER A 572 8.15 12.35 7.75
CA SER A 572 9.51 12.80 8.00
C SER A 572 10.33 12.94 6.73
N THR A 573 11.17 13.96 6.67
CA THR A 573 12.22 14.12 5.65
C THR A 573 13.50 13.42 6.12
N HIS A 574 13.78 13.42 7.42
CA HIS A 574 14.87 12.65 8.03
C HIS A 574 14.32 11.60 8.99
N ILE A 575 14.84 10.38 8.90
CA ILE A 575 14.48 9.30 9.80
C ILE A 575 15.69 8.48 10.22
N GLN A 576 15.84 8.30 11.52
CA GLN A 576 16.72 7.27 12.05
C GLN A 576 15.97 5.94 12.01
N ALA A 577 16.15 5.18 10.93
CA ALA A 577 15.49 3.90 10.75
C ALA A 577 16.10 2.84 11.68
N ARG A 578 15.24 2.05 12.33
CA ARG A 578 15.64 0.91 13.17
C ARG A 578 14.87 -0.33 12.71
N PRO A 579 15.32 -1.01 11.64
CA PRO A 579 14.60 -2.15 11.10
C PRO A 579 14.40 -3.23 12.15
N LYS A 580 13.20 -3.82 12.18
CA LYS A 580 12.88 -4.87 13.14
C LYS A 580 13.57 -6.18 12.77
N PRO A 581 14.02 -6.99 13.74
CA PRO A 581 14.65 -8.29 13.48
C PRO A 581 13.82 -9.19 12.58
N ASP A 582 12.50 -9.23 12.79
CA ASP A 582 11.58 -10.05 11.99
C ASP A 582 11.51 -9.56 10.52
N HIS A 583 11.57 -8.25 10.29
CA HIS A 583 11.67 -7.69 8.94
C HIS A 583 13.02 -8.04 8.29
N LEU A 584 14.13 -7.93 9.02
CA LEU A 584 15.48 -8.22 8.51
C LEU A 584 15.64 -9.65 7.99
N GLN A 585 14.95 -10.62 8.59
CA GLN A 585 15.00 -12.03 8.17
C GLN A 585 14.43 -12.25 6.76
N TYR A 586 13.44 -11.45 6.35
CA TYR A 586 12.71 -11.63 5.10
C TYR A 586 12.76 -10.39 4.19
N CYS A 587 13.64 -9.44 4.51
CA CYS A 587 13.76 -8.20 3.76
C CYS A 587 14.25 -8.49 2.33
N ARG A 588 13.37 -8.23 1.36
CA ARG A 588 13.65 -8.42 -0.07
C ARG A 588 14.62 -7.38 -0.63
N MET A 589 14.81 -6.27 0.10
CA MET A 589 15.65 -5.15 -0.32
C MET A 589 16.91 -5.02 0.52
N LYS A 590 17.42 -6.12 1.09
CA LYS A 590 18.61 -6.07 1.96
C LYS A 590 19.83 -5.47 1.24
N ALA A 591 19.94 -5.63 -0.07
CA ALA A 591 21.00 -5.06 -0.90
C ALA A 591 20.79 -3.57 -1.28
N ALA A 592 19.56 -3.05 -1.13
CA ALA A 592 19.19 -1.70 -1.57
C ALA A 592 18.83 -0.76 -0.41
N CYS A 593 18.25 -1.28 0.67
CA CYS A 593 17.88 -0.52 1.85
C CYS A 593 19.08 -0.37 2.79
N PRO A 594 19.65 0.84 2.94
CA PRO A 594 20.84 1.05 3.77
C PRO A 594 20.59 0.71 5.24
N ALA A 595 19.37 0.94 5.73
CA ALA A 595 19.00 0.60 7.10
C ALA A 595 19.03 -0.93 7.34
N CYS A 596 18.56 -1.72 6.37
CA CYS A 596 18.54 -3.18 6.49
C CYS A 596 19.91 -3.82 6.20
N ALA A 597 20.72 -3.19 5.35
CA ALA A 597 22.08 -3.61 5.07
C ALA A 597 23.02 -3.33 6.25
N GLY A 598 22.77 -2.27 7.02
CA GLY A 598 23.70 -1.76 8.03
C GLY A 598 24.91 -1.04 7.43
N GLU A 599 24.84 -0.71 6.14
CA GLU A 599 25.89 -0.03 5.39
C GLU A 599 25.30 0.74 4.20
N ILE A 600 26.01 1.79 3.78
CA ILE A 600 25.69 2.54 2.56
C ILE A 600 26.72 2.12 1.51
N ASN A 601 26.31 1.21 0.61
CA ASN A 601 27.12 0.78 -0.52
C ASN A 601 26.69 1.51 -1.79
N THR A 602 27.50 2.47 -2.23
CA THR A 602 27.37 3.09 -3.55
C THR A 602 28.59 2.74 -4.40
N VAL A 603 28.47 2.87 -5.74
CA VAL A 603 29.59 2.66 -6.69
C VAL A 603 30.78 3.58 -6.38
N PHE A 604 30.56 4.69 -5.66
CA PHE A 604 31.57 5.71 -5.36
C PHE A 604 32.03 5.72 -3.90
N GLU A 605 31.29 5.12 -2.97
CA GLU A 605 31.56 5.24 -1.54
C GLU A 605 30.95 4.08 -0.75
N THR A 606 31.76 3.48 0.12
CA THR A 606 31.38 2.48 1.11
C THR A 606 31.48 3.15 2.49
N ARG A 607 30.36 3.32 3.20
CA ARG A 607 30.36 3.77 4.60
C ARG A 607 29.63 2.76 5.47
N GLN A 608 30.32 2.23 6.47
CA GLN A 608 29.74 1.40 7.52
C GLN A 608 29.16 2.33 8.59
N SER A 609 27.93 2.04 9.03
CA SER A 609 27.19 2.82 10.04
C SER A 609 27.38 2.29 11.45
#